data_AF-A0A1B6EK76-F1
#
_entry.id   AF-A0A1B6EK76-F1
#
_cell.length_a   1.000
_cell.length_b   1.000
_cell.length_c   1.000
_cell.angle_alpha   90.00
_cell.angle_beta   90.00
_cell.angle_gamma   90.00
#
_symmetry.space_group_name_H-M   'P 1'
#
loop_
_entity.id
_entity.type
_entity.pdbx_description
1 polymer ?
#
loop_
_entity_poly.entity_id
_entity_poly.type
_entity_poly.pdbx_seq_one_letter_code
_entity_poly.pdbx_strand_id
1 'polypeptide(L)'
;EQHIMELAAIFGVVWTLSVLSFLYSASLSIPPYVNPLALITIMVLFLFNPTKTFRHEARYWVLRVLMRIVASPFFYVGFADFWLADQLTSLVPVLLDFHYFICFYITNDSWMKADRSVFADATKCVDRVTTLRPVVACLPCWFRFAQCLRRYRDTKEAFPHLANAAKYSTTFFVLIFSSLHFTYKSDYKNSSENPFFYLWILASIVSSVYSYTWDIKMDWGLFDQKAGDNKFLREEIVYPSVGYYYTAIIED
;
A
#
# COMPACT_ATOMS: atom_id res chain seq x y z
N GLU A 1 10.45 -6.96 -21.71
CA GLU A 1 9.85 -5.69 -21.27
C GLU A 1 8.55 -5.34 -22.01
N GLN A 2 8.49 -5.44 -23.34
CA GLN A 2 7.29 -5.10 -24.13
C GLN A 2 5.99 -5.78 -23.65
N HIS A 3 6.02 -7.07 -23.32
CA HIS A 3 4.84 -7.78 -22.79
C HIS A 3 4.36 -7.30 -21.41
N ILE A 4 5.25 -6.70 -20.60
CA ILE A 4 4.90 -6.15 -19.29
C ILE A 4 4.17 -4.82 -19.51
N MET A 5 4.71 -3.97 -20.38
CA MET A 5 4.08 -2.69 -20.75
C MET A 5 2.73 -2.90 -21.43
N GLU A 6 2.61 -3.92 -22.29
CA GLU A 6 1.35 -4.31 -22.92
C GLU A 6 0.28 -4.70 -21.88
N LEU A 7 0.65 -5.55 -20.92
CA LEU A 7 -0.28 -5.98 -19.87
C LEU A 7 -0.67 -4.80 -18.95
N ALA A 8 0.28 -3.95 -18.58
CA ALA A 8 0.03 -2.74 -17.82
C ALA A 8 -0.91 -1.79 -18.57
N ALA A 9 -0.73 -1.62 -19.88
CA ALA A 9 -1.60 -0.81 -20.72
C ALA A 9 -3.02 -1.39 -20.79
N ILE A 10 -3.18 -2.71 -20.92
CA ILE A 10 -4.50 -3.36 -20.89
C ILE A 10 -5.22 -3.06 -19.57
N PHE A 11 -4.55 -3.25 -18.42
CA PHE A 11 -5.15 -2.95 -17.13
C PHE A 11 -5.45 -1.45 -16.95
N GLY A 12 -4.58 -0.57 -17.44
CA GLY A 12 -4.79 0.86 -17.45
C GLY A 12 -6.02 1.27 -18.26
N VAL A 13 -6.22 0.67 -19.44
CA VAL A 13 -7.42 0.91 -20.27
C VAL A 13 -8.68 0.41 -19.56
N VAL A 14 -8.66 -0.80 -19.01
CA VAL A 14 -9.82 -1.36 -18.28
C VAL A 14 -10.19 -0.50 -17.08
N TRP A 15 -9.20 -0.04 -16.31
CA TRP A 15 -9.41 0.90 -15.21
C TRP A 15 -9.99 2.25 -15.70
N THR A 16 -9.41 2.82 -16.76
CA THR A 16 -9.86 4.09 -17.33
C THR A 16 -11.31 4.00 -17.82
N LEU A 17 -11.68 2.91 -18.49
CA LEU A 17 -13.04 2.66 -18.93
C LEU A 17 -14.01 2.58 -17.74
N SER A 18 -13.62 1.93 -16.65
CA SER A 18 -14.43 1.90 -15.42
C SER A 18 -14.63 3.29 -14.81
N VAL A 19 -13.59 4.11 -14.76
CA VAL A 19 -13.66 5.49 -14.26
C VAL A 19 -14.58 6.34 -15.13
N LEU A 20 -14.40 6.30 -16.45
CA LEU A 20 -15.25 7.02 -17.39
C LEU A 20 -16.71 6.57 -17.27
N SER A 21 -16.96 5.27 -17.16
CA SER A 21 -18.32 4.73 -17.00
C SER A 21 -18.96 5.14 -15.68
N PHE A 22 -18.17 5.30 -14.60
CA PHE A 22 -18.65 5.89 -13.34
C PHE A 22 -19.00 7.37 -13.51
N LEU A 23 -18.12 8.17 -14.11
CA LEU A 23 -18.30 9.61 -14.30
C LEU A 23 -19.51 9.93 -15.18
N TYR A 24 -19.64 9.22 -16.31
CA TYR A 24 -20.72 9.39 -17.30
C TYR A 24 -21.92 8.45 -17.09
N SER A 25 -22.02 7.82 -15.92
CA SER A 25 -23.13 6.92 -15.52
C SER A 25 -24.52 7.47 -15.83
N ALA A 26 -24.75 8.76 -15.54
CA ALA A 26 -26.03 9.43 -15.81
C ALA A 26 -26.36 9.47 -17.31
N SER A 27 -25.38 9.82 -18.16
CA SER A 27 -25.55 9.83 -19.62
C SER A 27 -25.74 8.43 -20.20
N LEU A 28 -25.13 7.42 -19.57
CA LEU A 28 -25.24 6.02 -19.98
C LEU A 28 -26.48 5.33 -19.42
N SER A 29 -27.24 5.98 -18.52
CA SER A 29 -28.36 5.37 -17.79
C SER A 29 -27.96 4.08 -17.03
N ILE A 30 -26.71 4.01 -16.56
CA ILE A 30 -26.18 2.87 -15.79
C ILE A 30 -25.99 3.31 -14.33
N PRO A 31 -26.34 2.49 -13.32
CA PRO A 31 -26.05 2.81 -11.94
C PRO A 31 -24.54 3.03 -11.70
N PRO A 32 -24.13 4.16 -11.09
CA PRO A 32 -22.73 4.56 -11.01
C PRO A 32 -21.84 3.51 -10.34
N TYR A 33 -22.32 2.93 -9.24
CA TYR A 33 -21.55 1.99 -8.43
C TYR A 33 -21.43 0.59 -9.03
N VAL A 34 -22.16 0.26 -10.11
CA VAL A 34 -22.02 -1.05 -10.77
C VAL A 34 -20.65 -1.19 -11.45
N ASN A 35 -20.12 -0.11 -12.05
CA ASN A 35 -18.85 -0.18 -12.78
C ASN A 35 -17.64 -0.44 -11.87
N PRO A 36 -17.44 0.29 -10.74
CA PRO A 36 -16.38 -0.04 -9.79
C PRO A 36 -16.48 -1.47 -9.25
N LEU A 37 -17.69 -1.97 -8.96
CA LEU A 37 -17.90 -3.36 -8.52
C LEU A 37 -17.50 -4.37 -9.61
N ALA A 38 -17.90 -4.12 -10.86
CA ALA A 38 -17.54 -4.96 -11.99
C ALA A 38 -16.02 -5.01 -12.18
N LEU A 39 -15.33 -3.86 -12.13
CA LEU A 39 -13.88 -3.78 -12.24
C LEU A 39 -13.19 -4.64 -11.18
N ILE A 40 -13.52 -4.43 -9.90
CA ILE A 40 -12.90 -5.19 -8.79
C ILE A 40 -13.19 -6.68 -8.93
N THR A 41 -14.43 -7.04 -9.30
CA THR A 41 -14.82 -8.44 -9.51
C THR A 41 -14.00 -9.07 -10.64
N ILE A 42 -13.84 -8.39 -11.77
CA ILE A 42 -13.02 -8.85 -12.90
C ILE A 42 -11.55 -9.03 -12.47
N MET A 43 -10.99 -8.10 -11.69
CA MET A 43 -9.61 -8.19 -11.22
C MET A 43 -9.40 -9.35 -10.24
N VAL A 44 -10.35 -9.57 -9.32
CA VAL A 44 -10.34 -10.71 -8.39
C VAL A 44 -10.47 -12.03 -9.15
N LEU A 45 -11.44 -12.13 -10.07
CA LEU A 45 -11.60 -13.31 -10.91
C LEU A 45 -10.37 -13.56 -11.77
N PHE A 46 -9.76 -12.52 -12.34
CA PHE A 46 -8.51 -12.63 -13.07
C PHE A 46 -7.41 -13.21 -12.18
N LEU A 47 -7.19 -12.66 -10.98
CA LEU A 47 -6.10 -13.06 -10.10
C LEU A 47 -6.25 -14.51 -9.60
N PHE A 48 -7.46 -14.90 -9.19
CA PHE A 48 -7.75 -16.22 -8.62
C PHE A 48 -8.14 -17.27 -9.66
N ASN A 49 -8.21 -16.92 -10.94
CA ASN A 49 -8.58 -17.88 -11.98
C ASN A 49 -7.58 -19.07 -12.02
N PRO A 50 -8.05 -20.31 -11.77
CA PRO A 50 -7.18 -21.48 -11.70
C PRO A 50 -6.79 -22.03 -13.09
N THR A 51 -7.42 -21.59 -14.18
CA THR A 51 -7.11 -22.10 -15.53
C THR A 51 -5.72 -21.66 -15.98
N LYS A 52 -5.08 -22.45 -16.86
CA LYS A 52 -3.75 -22.16 -17.45
C LYS A 52 -3.77 -21.04 -18.51
N THR A 53 -4.72 -20.12 -18.43
CA THR A 53 -4.88 -18.99 -19.34
C THR A 53 -4.42 -17.69 -18.65
N PHE A 54 -4.24 -16.61 -19.42
CA PHE A 54 -3.98 -15.26 -18.88
C PHE A 54 -2.80 -15.17 -17.88
N ARG A 55 -1.61 -15.65 -18.29
CA ARG A 55 -0.38 -15.60 -17.48
C ARG A 55 -0.50 -16.31 -16.11
N HIS A 56 -1.06 -17.51 -16.12
CA HIS A 56 -1.24 -18.39 -14.96
C HIS A 56 -0.03 -18.43 -14.00
N GLU A 57 1.17 -18.69 -14.51
CA GLU A 57 2.40 -18.76 -13.70
C GLU A 57 2.66 -17.48 -12.89
N ALA A 58 2.47 -16.32 -13.50
CA ALA A 58 2.68 -15.03 -12.82
C ALA A 58 1.63 -14.81 -11.71
N ARG A 59 0.37 -15.15 -11.97
CA ARG A 59 -0.70 -15.01 -10.96
C ARG A 59 -0.48 -15.91 -9.76
N TYR A 60 -0.16 -17.19 -10.01
CA TYR A 60 0.15 -18.14 -8.94
C TYR A 60 1.42 -17.76 -8.18
N TRP A 61 2.41 -17.19 -8.86
CA TRP A 61 3.59 -16.63 -8.23
C TRP A 61 3.22 -15.49 -7.28
N VAL A 62 2.42 -14.50 -7.72
CA VAL A 62 1.95 -13.39 -6.87
C VAL A 62 1.19 -13.92 -5.66
N LEU A 63 0.23 -14.83 -5.85
CA LEU A 63 -0.55 -15.42 -4.76
C LEU A 63 0.34 -16.16 -3.76
N ARG A 64 1.31 -16.96 -4.24
CA ARG A 64 2.28 -17.66 -3.38
C ARG A 64 3.12 -16.69 -2.55
N VAL A 65 3.64 -15.63 -3.17
CA VAL A 65 4.45 -14.62 -2.47
C VAL A 65 3.60 -13.88 -1.44
N LEU A 66 2.37 -13.45 -1.78
CA LEU A 66 1.44 -12.81 -0.84
C LEU A 66 1.16 -13.71 0.37
N MET A 67 0.91 -15.01 0.16
CA MET A 67 0.70 -15.96 1.27
C MET A 67 1.95 -16.10 2.16
N ARG A 68 3.15 -16.08 1.58
CA ARG A 68 4.41 -16.11 2.35
C ARG A 68 4.64 -14.81 3.13
N ILE A 69 4.22 -13.66 2.59
CA ILE A 69 4.26 -12.37 3.29
C ILE A 69 3.33 -12.39 4.50
N VAL A 70 2.07 -12.81 4.31
CA VAL A 70 1.09 -12.92 5.40
C VAL A 70 1.55 -13.91 6.47
N ALA A 71 2.20 -15.00 6.06
CA ALA A 71 2.76 -15.99 6.97
C ALA A 71 4.18 -15.67 7.46
N SER A 72 4.68 -14.44 7.27
CA SER A 72 5.84 -13.97 8.01
C SER A 72 5.49 -13.92 9.51
N PRO A 73 6.34 -14.41 10.45
CA PRO A 73 7.78 -14.71 10.36
C PRO A 73 8.13 -16.21 10.22
N PHE A 74 7.20 -17.07 9.83
CA PHE A 74 7.34 -18.52 9.94
C PHE A 74 8.24 -19.15 8.86
N PHE A 75 8.47 -18.45 7.75
CA PHE A 75 9.25 -18.96 6.61
C PHE A 75 10.56 -18.19 6.42
N TYR A 76 11.47 -18.77 5.65
CA TYR A 76 12.63 -18.03 5.16
C TYR A 76 12.16 -16.89 4.23
N VAL A 77 12.78 -15.71 4.37
CA VAL A 77 12.41 -14.50 3.62
C VAL A 77 13.38 -14.32 2.45
N GLY A 78 12.89 -14.59 1.24
CA GLY A 78 13.62 -14.37 0.00
C GLY A 78 13.44 -12.94 -0.54
N PHE A 79 14.11 -12.65 -1.65
CA PHE A 79 14.06 -11.33 -2.29
C PHE A 79 12.64 -10.88 -2.63
N ALA A 80 11.90 -11.71 -3.36
CA ALA A 80 10.54 -11.41 -3.77
C ALA A 80 9.60 -11.13 -2.59
N ASP A 81 9.76 -11.85 -1.47
CA ASP A 81 8.88 -11.70 -0.31
C ASP A 81 9.08 -10.33 0.34
N PHE A 82 10.33 -9.90 0.52
CA PHE A 82 10.60 -8.60 1.14
C PHE A 82 10.35 -7.43 0.18
N TRP A 83 10.67 -7.59 -1.11
CA TRP A 83 10.43 -6.58 -2.13
C TRP A 83 8.93 -6.32 -2.33
N LEU A 84 8.12 -7.36 -2.49
CA LEU A 84 6.68 -7.19 -2.69
C LEU A 84 6.00 -6.67 -1.41
N ALA A 85 6.43 -7.11 -0.23
CA ALA A 85 5.92 -6.57 1.03
C ALA A 85 6.22 -5.07 1.19
N ASP A 86 7.31 -4.58 0.60
CA ASP A 86 7.69 -3.18 0.67
C ASP A 86 6.73 -2.35 -0.19
N GLN A 87 6.42 -2.83 -1.40
CA GLN A 87 5.38 -2.26 -2.26
C GLN A 87 4.00 -2.24 -1.57
N LEU A 88 3.67 -3.24 -0.73
CA LEU A 88 2.42 -3.24 0.03
C LEU A 88 2.33 -2.08 1.02
N THR A 89 3.45 -1.54 1.53
CA THR A 89 3.40 -0.38 2.45
C THR A 89 2.93 0.89 1.76
N SER A 90 3.18 1.04 0.45
CA SER A 90 2.64 2.12 -0.37
C SER A 90 1.19 1.88 -0.80
N LEU A 91 0.68 0.65 -0.66
CA LEU A 91 -0.69 0.26 -0.99
C LEU A 91 -1.64 0.27 0.22
N VAL A 92 -1.22 0.80 1.38
CA VAL A 92 -2.08 0.96 2.56
C VAL A 92 -3.41 1.67 2.23
N PRO A 93 -3.46 2.80 1.48
CA PRO A 93 -4.72 3.43 1.11
C PRO A 93 -5.64 2.49 0.32
N VAL A 94 -5.08 1.71 -0.61
CA VAL A 94 -5.85 0.74 -1.41
C VAL A 94 -6.45 -0.36 -0.53
N LEU A 95 -5.72 -0.85 0.47
CA LEU A 95 -6.23 -1.85 1.42
C LEU A 95 -7.37 -1.29 2.29
N LEU A 96 -7.23 -0.04 2.73
CA LEU A 96 -8.28 0.66 3.49
C LEU A 96 -9.53 0.91 2.64
N ASP A 97 -9.35 1.32 1.40
CA ASP A 97 -10.45 1.53 0.45
C ASP A 97 -11.13 0.21 0.11
N PHE A 98 -10.37 -0.89 -0.03
CA PHE A 98 -10.94 -2.22 -0.23
C PHE A 98 -11.81 -2.66 0.95
N HIS A 99 -11.37 -2.40 2.19
CA HIS A 99 -12.16 -2.66 3.38
C HIS A 99 -13.46 -1.82 3.42
N TYR A 100 -13.37 -0.52 3.11
CA TYR A 100 -14.54 0.34 2.97
C TYR A 100 -15.48 -0.14 1.87
N PHE A 101 -14.93 -0.54 0.72
CA PHE A 101 -15.66 -1.03 -0.44
C PHE A 101 -16.51 -2.24 -0.09
N ILE A 102 -15.94 -3.23 0.61
CA ILE A 102 -16.68 -4.40 1.10
C ILE A 102 -17.87 -3.98 1.96
N CYS A 103 -17.65 -3.07 2.93
CA CYS A 103 -18.75 -2.58 3.76
C CYS A 103 -19.81 -1.85 2.94
N PHE A 104 -19.38 -0.99 2.00
CA PHE A 104 -20.27 -0.15 1.19
C PHE A 104 -21.29 -1.00 0.41
N TYR A 105 -20.84 -2.04 -0.31
CA TYR A 105 -21.74 -2.90 -1.10
C TYR A 105 -22.60 -3.85 -0.27
N ILE A 106 -22.16 -4.22 0.94
CA ILE A 106 -22.95 -5.09 1.84
C ILE A 106 -24.07 -4.30 2.53
N THR A 107 -23.81 -3.04 2.90
CA THR A 107 -24.69 -2.29 3.80
C THR A 107 -25.58 -1.26 3.10
N ASN A 108 -25.21 -0.79 1.90
CA ASN A 108 -26.03 0.17 1.16
C ASN A 108 -26.95 -0.55 0.19
N ASP A 109 -28.26 -0.48 0.37
CA ASP A 109 -29.19 -1.15 -0.56
C ASP A 109 -29.44 -0.32 -1.85
N SER A 110 -28.97 0.93 -1.88
CA SER A 110 -29.20 1.87 -2.99
C SER A 110 -28.11 1.86 -4.07
N TRP A 111 -27.03 1.07 -3.95
CA TRP A 111 -25.94 1.09 -4.93
C TRP A 111 -26.36 0.63 -6.34
N MET A 112 -27.49 -0.10 -6.46
CA MET A 112 -28.10 -0.49 -7.74
C MET A 112 -29.00 0.57 -8.37
N LYS A 113 -29.31 1.66 -7.67
CA LYS A 113 -30.19 2.71 -8.21
C LYS A 113 -29.39 3.62 -9.15
N ALA A 114 -29.96 3.87 -10.34
CA ALA A 114 -29.38 4.77 -11.34
C ALA A 114 -29.56 6.25 -11.00
N ASP A 115 -30.52 6.56 -10.13
CA ASP A 115 -30.82 7.93 -9.72
C ASP A 115 -29.80 8.43 -8.69
N ARG A 116 -29.03 9.46 -9.07
CA ARG A 116 -28.09 10.16 -8.17
C ARG A 116 -28.79 10.89 -7.02
N SER A 117 -30.09 11.14 -7.08
CA SER A 117 -30.84 11.76 -5.98
C SER A 117 -30.92 10.85 -4.74
N VAL A 118 -30.77 9.53 -4.93
CA VAL A 118 -30.69 8.53 -3.87
C VAL A 118 -29.22 8.21 -3.62
N PHE A 119 -28.50 9.14 -2.99
CA PHE A 119 -27.12 8.90 -2.58
C PHE A 119 -27.06 7.70 -1.62
N ALA A 120 -26.19 6.74 -1.93
CA ALA A 120 -25.78 5.73 -0.96
C ALA A 120 -25.19 6.46 0.25
N ASP A 121 -25.60 6.06 1.45
CA ASP A 121 -25.13 6.69 2.67
C ASP A 121 -23.67 6.32 2.90
N ALA A 122 -22.78 7.21 2.44
CA ALA A 122 -21.35 7.03 2.57
C ALA A 122 -20.89 6.95 4.04
N THR A 123 -21.70 7.44 4.98
CA THR A 123 -21.40 7.48 6.42
C THR A 123 -21.71 6.17 7.14
N LYS A 124 -22.61 5.34 6.60
CA LYS A 124 -23.05 4.07 7.21
C LYS A 124 -21.90 3.11 7.52
N CYS A 125 -20.85 3.15 6.70
CA CYS A 125 -19.65 2.33 6.87
C CYS A 125 -18.54 3.02 7.64
N VAL A 126 -18.59 4.34 7.84
CA VAL A 126 -17.49 5.09 8.44
C VAL A 126 -17.23 4.61 9.86
N ASP A 127 -18.25 4.39 10.70
CA ASP A 127 -18.04 4.01 12.10
C ASP A 127 -17.44 2.61 12.27
N ARG A 128 -17.97 1.59 11.58
CA ARG A 128 -17.41 0.22 11.64
C ARG A 128 -16.02 0.13 11.00
N VAL A 129 -15.83 0.84 9.88
CA VAL A 129 -14.53 0.93 9.21
C VAL A 129 -13.52 1.61 10.13
N THR A 130 -13.93 2.61 10.91
CA THR A 130 -13.01 3.38 11.75
C THR A 130 -12.35 2.54 12.84
N THR A 131 -13.05 1.56 13.43
CA THR A 131 -12.44 0.67 14.42
C THR A 131 -11.40 -0.29 13.82
N LEU A 132 -11.66 -0.82 12.61
CA LEU A 132 -10.76 -1.77 11.95
C LEU A 132 -9.67 -1.10 11.10
N ARG A 133 -9.84 0.18 10.76
CA ARG A 133 -8.91 0.96 9.93
C ARG A 133 -7.48 0.93 10.47
N PRO A 134 -7.19 1.14 11.77
CA PRO A 134 -5.82 1.05 12.28
C PRO A 134 -5.22 -0.34 12.12
N VAL A 135 -6.03 -1.40 12.26
CA VAL A 135 -5.57 -2.79 12.10
C VAL A 135 -5.17 -3.04 10.65
N VAL A 136 -6.05 -2.71 9.68
CA VAL A 136 -5.77 -2.90 8.25
C VAL A 136 -4.57 -2.04 7.81
N ALA A 137 -4.47 -0.80 8.29
CA ALA A 137 -3.34 0.07 8.00
C ALA A 137 -2.00 -0.44 8.57
N CYS A 138 -2.04 -1.19 9.68
CA CYS A 138 -0.85 -1.74 10.33
C CYS A 138 -0.27 -2.95 9.59
N LEU A 139 -1.10 -3.71 8.84
CA LEU A 139 -0.71 -4.99 8.26
C LEU A 139 0.56 -4.91 7.38
N PRO A 140 0.69 -3.99 6.40
CA PRO A 140 1.89 -3.96 5.56
C PRO A 140 3.18 -3.70 6.34
N CYS A 141 3.16 -2.71 7.24
CA CYS A 141 4.32 -2.40 8.09
C CYS A 141 4.64 -3.55 9.06
N TRP A 142 3.62 -4.23 9.58
CA TRP A 142 3.79 -5.43 10.39
C TRP A 142 4.49 -6.55 9.62
N PHE A 143 4.07 -6.85 8.39
CA PHE A 143 4.72 -7.88 7.58
C PHE A 143 6.20 -7.56 7.34
N ARG A 144 6.51 -6.29 7.03
CA ARG A 144 7.91 -5.86 6.84
C ARG A 144 8.72 -5.97 8.14
N PHE A 145 8.17 -5.51 9.25
CA PHE A 145 8.77 -5.65 10.57
C PHE A 145 9.08 -7.12 10.90
N ALA A 146 8.10 -8.01 10.75
CA ALA A 146 8.24 -9.45 11.01
C ALA A 146 9.29 -10.10 10.10
N GLN A 147 9.31 -9.74 8.81
CA GLN A 147 10.33 -10.20 7.87
C GLN A 147 11.74 -9.74 8.25
N CYS A 148 11.91 -8.49 8.67
CA CYS A 148 13.20 -7.95 9.11
C CYS A 148 13.72 -8.69 10.36
N LEU A 149 12.86 -8.95 11.34
CA LEU A 149 13.23 -9.74 12.51
C LEU A 149 13.56 -11.20 12.15
N ARG A 150 12.82 -11.81 11.23
CA ARG A 150 13.11 -13.16 10.73
C ARG A 150 14.47 -13.22 10.04
N ARG A 151 14.79 -12.25 9.19
CA ARG A 151 16.11 -12.18 8.52
C ARG A 151 17.24 -12.01 9.53
N TYR A 152 17.07 -11.12 10.52
CA TYR A 152 18.02 -11.00 11.63
C TYR A 152 18.21 -12.33 12.37
N ARG A 153 17.12 -13.05 12.66
CA ARG A 153 17.20 -14.36 13.34
C ARG A 153 18.03 -15.36 12.54
N ASP A 154 17.90 -15.35 11.22
CA ASP A 154 18.51 -16.32 10.30
C ASP A 154 19.97 -16.00 9.99
N THR A 155 20.31 -14.74 9.74
CA THR A 155 21.66 -14.30 9.37
C THR A 155 22.52 -13.88 10.57
N LYS A 156 21.89 -13.50 11.69
CA LYS A 156 22.52 -12.85 12.86
C LYS A 156 23.15 -11.48 12.57
N GLU A 157 22.90 -10.92 11.40
CA GLU A 157 23.40 -9.61 11.00
C GLU A 157 22.46 -8.50 11.49
N ALA A 158 22.89 -7.75 12.49
CA ALA A 158 22.09 -6.67 13.06
C ALA A 158 21.79 -5.56 12.03
N PHE A 159 22.79 -5.20 11.22
CA PHE A 159 22.62 -4.28 10.10
C PHE A 159 22.62 -5.08 8.79
N PRO A 160 21.68 -4.82 7.85
CA PRO A 160 20.65 -3.78 7.86
C PRO A 160 19.35 -4.18 8.58
N HIS A 161 19.22 -5.42 9.04
CA HIS A 161 17.91 -6.00 9.40
C HIS A 161 17.19 -5.32 10.57
N LEU A 162 17.86 -5.08 11.70
CA LEU A 162 17.26 -4.45 12.87
C LEU A 162 17.01 -2.96 12.63
N ALA A 163 17.87 -2.27 11.89
CA ALA A 163 17.65 -0.89 11.51
C ALA A 163 16.39 -0.77 10.61
N ASN A 164 16.22 -1.69 9.67
CA ASN A 164 15.02 -1.70 8.84
C ASN A 164 13.76 -2.11 9.64
N ALA A 165 13.88 -3.02 10.62
CA ALA A 165 12.78 -3.31 11.55
C ALA A 165 12.39 -2.05 12.36
N ALA A 166 13.37 -1.30 12.85
CA ALA A 166 13.14 -0.04 13.55
C ALA A 166 12.41 0.97 12.66
N LYS A 167 12.80 1.11 11.38
CA LYS A 167 12.11 1.92 10.37
C LYS A 167 10.61 1.63 10.35
N TYR A 168 10.20 0.38 10.09
CA TYR A 168 8.77 0.04 10.02
C TYR A 168 8.05 0.11 11.38
N SER A 169 8.77 -0.04 12.49
CA SER A 169 8.17 0.10 13.82
C SER A 169 7.74 1.54 14.13
N THR A 170 8.37 2.55 13.52
CA THR A 170 7.98 3.96 13.69
C THR A 170 6.54 4.19 13.22
N THR A 171 6.08 3.48 12.19
CA THR A 171 4.72 3.55 11.68
C THR A 171 3.68 3.03 12.68
N PHE A 172 4.03 2.09 13.57
CA PHE A 172 3.11 1.64 14.62
C PHE A 172 2.76 2.80 15.57
N PHE A 173 3.73 3.64 15.92
CA PHE A 173 3.47 4.82 16.76
C PHE A 173 2.57 5.83 16.05
N VAL A 174 2.77 6.05 14.74
CA VAL A 174 1.88 6.90 13.93
C VAL A 174 0.44 6.40 14.03
N LEU A 175 0.22 5.10 13.82
CA LEU A 175 -1.12 4.50 13.85
C LEU A 175 -1.74 4.53 15.26
N ILE A 176 -0.96 4.23 16.30
CA ILE A 176 -1.43 4.28 17.69
C ILE A 176 -1.87 5.70 18.06
N PHE A 177 -1.03 6.71 17.82
CA PHE A 177 -1.36 8.08 18.19
C PHE A 177 -2.48 8.67 17.32
N SER A 178 -2.54 8.33 16.03
CA SER A 178 -3.66 8.70 15.16
C SER A 178 -4.98 8.10 15.67
N SER A 179 -4.98 6.81 16.05
CA SER A 179 -6.15 6.13 16.59
C SER A 179 -6.59 6.71 17.93
N LEU A 180 -5.65 7.03 18.83
CA LEU A 180 -5.95 7.68 20.11
C LEU A 180 -6.48 9.09 19.89
N HIS A 181 -5.90 9.87 18.97
CA HIS A 181 -6.40 11.19 18.60
C HIS A 181 -7.86 11.13 18.15
N PHE A 182 -8.20 10.17 17.29
CA PHE A 182 -9.58 9.99 16.84
C PHE A 182 -10.52 9.53 17.97
N THR A 183 -10.09 8.57 18.79
CA THR A 183 -10.91 7.99 19.87
C THR A 183 -11.28 9.03 20.93
N TYR A 184 -10.31 9.87 21.32
CA TYR A 184 -10.51 10.91 22.33
C TYR A 184 -10.94 12.25 21.72
N LYS A 185 -11.35 12.29 20.44
CA LYS A 185 -11.71 13.54 19.76
C LYS A 185 -12.88 14.27 20.44
N SER A 186 -13.85 13.54 21.00
CA SER A 186 -15.02 14.11 21.69
C SER A 186 -14.69 14.77 23.03
N ASP A 187 -13.56 14.40 23.63
CA ASP A 187 -13.21 14.80 25.00
C ASP A 187 -12.55 16.19 25.03
N TYR A 188 -12.19 16.72 23.86
CA TYR A 188 -11.55 18.01 23.68
C TYR A 188 -12.38 18.89 22.74
N LYS A 189 -12.44 20.21 23.01
CA LYS A 189 -13.18 21.14 22.14
C LYS A 189 -12.51 21.33 20.79
N ASN A 190 -11.18 21.32 20.79
CA ASN A 190 -10.34 21.52 19.61
C ASN A 190 -9.28 20.42 19.51
N SER A 191 -8.87 20.05 18.29
CA SER A 191 -7.79 19.09 18.07
C SER A 191 -6.46 19.51 18.71
N SER A 192 -6.21 20.81 18.86
CA SER A 192 -5.00 21.35 19.50
C SER A 192 -4.97 21.16 21.02
N GLU A 193 -6.10 20.89 21.66
CA GLU A 193 -6.14 20.58 23.10
C GLU A 193 -5.85 19.10 23.36
N ASN A 194 -5.96 18.26 22.31
CA ASN A 194 -5.74 16.82 22.39
C ASN A 194 -4.22 16.52 22.32
N PRO A 195 -3.59 16.01 23.39
CA PRO A 195 -2.16 15.72 23.40
C PRO A 195 -1.75 14.66 22.36
N PHE A 196 -2.65 13.74 21.99
CA PHE A 196 -2.40 12.73 20.97
C PHE A 196 -2.23 13.32 19.57
N PHE A 197 -2.76 14.52 19.32
CA PHE A 197 -2.52 15.24 18.06
C PHE A 197 -1.04 15.57 17.87
N TYR A 198 -0.38 16.09 18.90
CA TYR A 198 1.06 16.42 18.84
C TYR A 198 1.94 15.17 18.80
N LEU A 199 1.59 14.14 19.56
CA LEU A 199 2.29 12.85 19.52
C LEU A 199 2.18 12.19 18.14
N TRP A 200 1.01 12.30 17.51
CA TRP A 200 0.81 11.81 16.15
C TRP A 200 1.66 12.57 15.13
N ILE A 201 1.70 13.91 15.21
CA ILE A 201 2.57 14.72 14.34
C ILE A 201 4.04 14.35 14.54
N LEU A 202 4.50 14.26 15.78
CA LEU A 202 5.90 13.90 16.08
C LEU A 202 6.26 12.52 15.55
N ALA A 203 5.41 11.51 15.78
CA ALA A 203 5.62 10.17 15.23
C ALA A 203 5.62 10.17 13.70
N SER A 204 4.76 10.98 13.07
CA SER A 204 4.71 11.10 11.61
C SER A 204 6.00 11.71 11.06
N ILE A 205 6.51 12.77 11.68
CA ILE A 205 7.79 13.38 11.30
C ILE A 205 8.93 12.37 11.43
N VAL A 206 9.03 11.66 12.55
CA VAL A 206 10.07 10.65 12.76
C VAL A 206 9.97 9.52 11.73
N SER A 207 8.77 9.01 11.48
CA SER A 207 8.54 7.94 10.49
C SER A 207 8.90 8.39 9.07
N SER A 208 8.50 9.60 8.67
CA SER A 208 8.80 10.16 7.35
C SER A 208 10.29 10.44 7.17
N VAL A 209 10.93 11.09 8.14
CA VAL A 209 12.37 11.40 8.07
C VAL A 209 13.22 10.13 8.03
N TYR A 210 12.87 9.12 8.84
CA TYR A 210 13.59 7.84 8.80
C TYR A 210 13.39 7.16 7.44
N SER A 211 12.16 7.05 6.95
CA SER A 211 11.89 6.41 5.65
C SER A 211 12.63 7.09 4.51
N TYR A 212 12.49 8.42 4.41
CA TYR A 212 13.22 9.23 3.42
C TYR A 212 14.74 9.06 3.51
N THR A 213 15.30 9.12 4.74
CA THR A 213 16.74 8.94 4.93
C THR A 213 17.20 7.55 4.50
N TRP A 214 16.37 6.52 4.73
CA TRP A 214 16.65 5.16 4.30
C TRP A 214 16.65 5.08 2.77
N ASP A 215 15.63 5.59 2.12
CA ASP A 215 15.46 5.47 0.67
C ASP A 215 16.65 6.17 -0.03
N ILE A 216 16.97 7.41 0.36
CA ILE A 216 18.08 8.19 -0.18
C ILE A 216 19.46 7.58 0.09
N LYS A 217 19.77 7.20 1.35
CA LYS A 217 21.13 6.76 1.69
C LYS A 217 21.36 5.27 1.49
N MET A 218 20.38 4.44 1.80
CA MET A 218 20.53 2.98 1.81
C MET A 218 20.15 2.37 0.47
N ASP A 219 19.01 2.79 -0.10
CA ASP A 219 18.49 2.15 -1.30
C ASP A 219 19.06 2.80 -2.58
N TRP A 220 19.10 4.14 -2.63
CA TRP A 220 19.72 4.90 -3.72
C TRP A 220 21.25 5.01 -3.61
N GLY A 221 21.80 4.97 -2.39
CA GLY A 221 23.25 5.10 -2.15
C GLY A 221 23.76 6.54 -2.30
N LEU A 222 22.91 7.54 -2.06
CA LEU A 222 23.30 8.94 -2.13
C LEU A 222 24.41 9.23 -1.11
N PHE A 223 25.55 9.73 -1.62
CA PHE A 223 26.80 9.93 -0.88
C PHE A 223 27.54 8.65 -0.45
N ASP A 224 27.28 7.51 -1.10
CA ASP A 224 28.14 6.34 -0.92
C ASP A 224 29.55 6.65 -1.42
N GLN A 225 30.54 6.43 -0.55
CA GLN A 225 31.96 6.65 -0.87
C GLN A 225 32.50 5.55 -1.81
N LYS A 226 31.76 4.44 -1.96
CA LYS A 226 32.10 3.29 -2.82
C LYS A 226 31.43 3.35 -4.18
N ALA A 227 30.95 4.51 -4.59
CA ALA A 227 30.16 4.73 -5.80
C ALA A 227 30.84 4.40 -7.15
N GLY A 228 32.15 4.12 -7.17
CA GLY A 228 32.90 3.86 -8.40
C GLY A 228 32.73 4.99 -9.41
N ASP A 229 32.33 4.64 -10.64
CA ASP A 229 32.05 5.59 -11.73
C ASP A 229 30.70 6.32 -11.58
N ASN A 230 29.81 5.83 -10.72
CA ASN A 230 28.45 6.35 -10.54
C ASN A 230 28.39 7.40 -9.42
N LYS A 231 28.95 8.59 -9.63
CA LYS A 231 29.06 9.66 -8.61
C LYS A 231 27.79 9.84 -7.76
N PHE A 232 27.88 9.61 -6.44
CA PHE A 232 26.75 9.70 -5.49
C PHE A 232 25.64 8.66 -5.65
N LEU A 233 25.90 7.53 -6.30
CA LEU A 233 24.98 6.39 -6.32
C LEU A 233 25.73 5.15 -5.84
N ARG A 234 24.99 4.06 -5.62
CA ARG A 234 25.59 2.74 -5.36
C ARG A 234 26.40 2.23 -6.56
N GLU A 235 27.36 1.35 -6.28
CA GLU A 235 28.27 0.75 -7.28
C GLU A 235 27.51 0.00 -8.38
N GLU A 236 26.52 -0.83 -8.01
CA GLU A 236 25.72 -1.61 -8.96
C GLU A 236 24.40 -0.91 -9.32
N ILE A 237 24.32 -0.42 -10.55
CA ILE A 237 23.10 0.13 -11.16
C ILE A 237 22.44 -0.89 -12.10
N VAL A 238 21.12 -0.97 -12.05
CA VAL A 238 20.30 -1.86 -12.89
C VAL A 238 19.95 -1.21 -14.24
N TYR A 239 19.49 0.04 -14.22
CA TYR A 239 19.23 0.84 -15.41
C TYR A 239 20.51 1.43 -16.02
N PRO A 240 20.63 1.45 -17.36
CA PRO A 240 21.84 1.95 -18.04
C PRO A 240 22.10 3.46 -17.87
N SER A 241 21.04 4.25 -17.66
CA SER A 241 21.15 5.71 -17.55
C SER A 241 21.07 6.15 -16.08
N VAL A 242 22.14 6.79 -15.61
CA VAL A 242 22.20 7.43 -14.28
C VAL A 242 21.17 8.53 -14.10
N GLY A 243 20.70 9.14 -15.19
CA GLY A 243 19.69 10.20 -15.16
C GLY A 243 18.38 9.75 -14.51
N TYR A 244 17.96 8.51 -14.74
CA TYR A 244 16.75 7.95 -14.12
C TYR A 244 16.84 7.94 -12.59
N TYR A 245 18.02 7.64 -12.05
CA TYR A 245 18.24 7.61 -10.60
C TYR A 245 18.20 9.01 -10.00
N TYR A 246 18.86 9.98 -10.62
CA TYR A 246 18.81 11.36 -10.12
C TYR A 246 17.41 11.96 -10.22
N THR A 247 16.67 11.68 -11.29
CA THR A 247 15.26 12.11 -11.39
C THR A 247 14.41 11.47 -10.31
N ALA A 248 14.57 10.17 -10.05
CA ALA A 248 13.85 9.49 -8.98
C ALA A 248 14.20 10.07 -7.59
N ILE A 249 15.47 10.36 -7.32
CA ILE A 249 15.93 11.00 -6.07
C ILE A 249 15.34 12.41 -5.88
N ILE A 250 15.06 13.14 -6.96
CA ILE A 250 14.42 14.48 -6.90
C ILE A 250 12.90 14.35 -6.69
N GLU A 251 12.30 13.25 -7.15
CA GLU A 251 10.87 12.98 -6.98
C GLU A 251 10.51 12.54 -5.55
N ASP A 252 11.39 11.76 -4.91
CA ASP A 252 11.25 11.20 -3.55
C ASP A 252 11.15 12.26 -2.44
#